data_AF-A0A928UZ67-F1
#
_entry.id   AF-A0A928UZ67-F1
#
_cell.length_a   1.000
_cell.length_b   1.000
_cell.length_c   1.000
_cell.angle_alpha   90.00
_cell.angle_beta   90.00
_cell.angle_gamma   90.00
#
_symmetry.space_group_name_H-M   'P 1'
#
loop_
_entity.id
_entity.type
_entity.pdbx_description
1 polymer ?
#
loop_
_entity_poly.entity_id
_entity_poly.type
_entity_poly.pdbx_seq_one_letter_code
_entity_poly.pdbx_strand_id
1 'polypeptide(L)' 'MKKIFQRIDRIRGSGMATLNLEASSPYCHLNGKRFPVDSIGQPGIKCRITLLIDGMLVDFTIEEML' A
#
# COMPACT_ATOMS: atom_id res chain seq x y z
N MET A 1 -11.61 -5.36 -11.49
CA MET A 1 -10.31 -5.17 -12.18
C MET A 1 -9.96 -3.72 -12.46
N LYS A 2 -10.74 -2.92 -13.23
CA LYS A 2 -10.38 -1.51 -13.55
C LYS A 2 -10.02 -0.64 -12.32
N LYS A 3 -10.71 -0.83 -11.19
CA LYS A 3 -10.46 -0.10 -9.93
C LYS A 3 -9.08 -0.38 -9.31
N ILE A 4 -8.58 -1.62 -9.40
CA ILE A 4 -7.28 -2.01 -8.84
C ILE A 4 -6.14 -1.34 -9.61
N PHE A 5 -6.17 -1.43 -10.94
CA PHE A 5 -5.16 -0.78 -11.79
C PHE A 5 -5.17 0.74 -11.61
N GLN A 6 -6.34 1.38 -11.56
CA GLN A 6 -6.44 2.81 -11.27
C GLN A 6 -5.88 3.19 -9.91
N ARG A 7 -6.08 2.37 -8.88
CA ARG A 7 -5.50 2.61 -7.55
C ARG A 7 -3.97 2.48 -7.61
N ILE A 8 -3.45 1.44 -8.25
CA ILE A 8 -2.00 1.26 -8.45
C ILE A 8 -1.40 2.45 -9.19
N ASP A 9 -2.03 2.92 -10.26
CA ASP A 9 -1.55 4.07 -11.03
C ASP A 9 -1.54 5.36 -10.20
N ARG A 10 -2.55 5.58 -9.33
CA ARG A 10 -2.56 6.71 -8.39
C ARG A 10 -1.42 6.62 -7.38
N ILE A 11 -1.17 5.44 -6.83
CA ILE A 11 -0.08 5.21 -5.87
C ILE A 11 1.26 5.50 -6.57
N ARG A 12 1.48 4.95 -7.78
CA ARG A 12 2.67 5.24 -8.61
C ARG A 12 2.84 6.72 -8.88
N GLY A 13 1.77 7.40 -9.31
CA GLY A 13 1.82 8.82 -9.64
C GLY A 13 2.11 9.71 -8.43
N SER A 14 1.71 9.30 -7.23
CA SER A 14 1.93 10.09 -6.02
C SER A 14 3.19 9.72 -5.23
N GLY A 15 3.77 8.53 -5.46
CA GLY A 15 4.90 8.01 -4.69
C GLY A 15 4.58 7.68 -3.23
N MET A 16 3.30 7.71 -2.85
CA MET A 16 2.83 7.55 -1.48
C MET A 16 1.59 6.65 -1.45
N ALA A 17 1.40 5.90 -0.38
CA ALA A 17 0.19 5.11 -0.17
C ALA A 17 -0.39 5.33 1.23
N THR A 18 -1.72 5.29 1.33
CA THR A 18 -2.43 5.36 2.62
C THR A 18 -2.89 3.97 3.01
N LEU A 19 -2.52 3.54 4.22
CA LEU A 19 -2.88 2.24 4.76
C LEU A 19 -4.37 2.18 5.10
N ASN A 20 -5.01 1.06 4.73
CA ASN A 20 -6.36 0.66 5.08
C ASN A 20 -6.31 -0.75 5.68
N LEU A 21 -6.00 -0.81 6.97
CA LEU A 21 -5.73 -2.07 7.68
C LEU A 21 -6.90 -2.44 8.59
N GLU A 22 -7.22 -3.73 8.61
CA GLU A 22 -8.16 -4.29 9.58
C GLU A 22 -7.56 -4.32 10.99
N ALA A 23 -8.42 -4.35 12.01
CA ALA A 23 -8.00 -4.41 13.41
C ALA A 23 -7.19 -5.68 13.75
N SER A 24 -7.32 -6.73 12.95
CA SER A 24 -6.57 -7.99 13.04
C SER A 24 -5.12 -7.87 12.56
N SER A 25 -4.77 -6.83 11.81
CA SER A 25 -3.41 -6.62 11.30
C SER A 25 -2.45 -6.24 12.42
N PRO A 26 -1.21 -6.79 12.45
CA PRO A 26 -0.19 -6.35 13.41
C PRO A 26 0.16 -4.85 13.26
N TYR A 27 -0.12 -4.27 12.09
CA TYR A 27 0.11 -2.86 11.80
C TYR A 27 -1.16 -2.00 11.92
N CYS A 28 -2.24 -2.49 12.56
CA CYS A 28 -3.52 -1.77 12.64
C CYS A 28 -3.41 -0.36 13.25
N HIS A 29 -2.43 -0.12 14.12
CA HIS A 29 -2.11 1.20 14.69
C HIS A 29 -1.59 2.23 13.66
N LEU A 30 -1.23 1.77 12.46
CA LEU A 30 -0.82 2.60 11.33
C LEU A 30 -1.97 2.85 10.33
N ASN A 31 -3.15 2.29 10.58
CA ASN A 31 -4.31 2.47 9.71
C ASN A 31 -4.64 3.96 9.50
N GLY A 32 -4.96 4.34 8.26
CA GLY A 32 -5.23 5.72 7.85
C GLY A 32 -3.99 6.61 7.69
N LYS A 33 -2.80 6.13 8.05
CA LYS A 33 -1.55 6.89 7.85
C LYS A 33 -1.00 6.70 6.44
N ARG A 34 -0.24 7.68 5.98
CA ARG A 34 0.33 7.74 4.64
C ARG A 34 1.85 7.60 4.69
N PHE A 35 2.41 6.72 3.86
CA PHE A 35 3.84 6.42 3.83
C PHE A 35 4.41 6.49 2.41
N PRO A 36 5.71 6.80 2.26
CA PRO A 36 6.42 6.69 1.00
C PRO A 36 6.40 5.25 0.48
N VAL A 37 6.21 5.12 -0.82
CA VAL A 37 6.29 3.84 -1.52
C VAL A 37 7.71 3.64 -1.99
N ASP A 38 8.31 2.54 -1.57
CA ASP A 38 9.63 2.12 -2.03
C ASP A 38 9.52 1.41 -3.38
N SER A 39 8.65 0.40 -3.47
CA SER A 39 8.45 -0.37 -4.69
C SER A 39 7.05 -0.94 -4.81
N ILE A 40 6.65 -1.22 -6.05
CA ILE A 40 5.34 -1.81 -6.39
C ILE A 40 5.58 -2.99 -7.32
N GLY A 41 5.08 -4.15 -6.89
CA GLY A 41 5.16 -5.38 -7.67
C GLY A 41 4.28 -5.36 -8.91
N GLN A 42 4.12 -6.54 -9.51
CA GLN A 42 3.33 -6.68 -10.73
C GLN A 42 1.85 -6.33 -10.46
N PRO A 43 1.25 -5.42 -11.26
CA PRO A 43 -0.14 -5.03 -11.07
C PRO A 43 -1.12 -6.21 -11.18
N GLY A 44 -1.97 -6.37 -10.17
CA GLY A 44 -2.91 -7.49 -10.06
C GLY A 44 -3.55 -7.58 -8.67
N ILE A 45 -4.38 -8.60 -8.43
CA ILE A 45 -5.07 -8.82 -7.14
C ILE A 45 -4.06 -9.03 -6.00
N LYS A 46 -2.94 -9.70 -6.29
CA LYS A 46 -1.84 -9.93 -5.34
C LYS A 46 -0.70 -8.92 -5.48
N CYS A 47 -1.00 -7.71 -5.99
CA CYS A 47 0.02 -6.68 -6.15
C CYS A 47 0.58 -6.30 -4.77
N ARG A 48 1.87 -6.58 -4.58
CA ARG A 48 2.62 -6.17 -3.40
C ARG A 48 3.04 -4.72 -3.51
N ILE A 49 2.92 -3.98 -2.42
CA ILE A 49 3.38 -2.60 -2.28
C ILE A 49 4.29 -2.56 -1.07
N THR A 50 5.53 -2.17 -1.27
CA THR A 50 6.51 -2.02 -0.20
C THR A 50 6.54 -0.55 0.21
N LEU A 51 6.30 -0.29 1.50
CA LEU A 51 6.31 1.04 2.09
C LEU A 51 7.55 1.23 2.96
N LEU A 52 8.05 2.46 3.00
CA LEU A 52 9.10 2.86 3.93
C LEU A 52 8.46 3.42 5.21
N ILE A 53 8.52 2.67 6.30
CA ILE A 53 7.94 3.00 7.61
C ILE A 53 9.06 3.04 8.63
N ASP A 54 9.33 4.20 9.23
CA ASP A 54 10.38 4.40 10.23
C ASP A 54 11.77 3.86 9.81
N GLY A 55 12.08 3.99 8.51
CA GLY A 55 13.34 3.50 7.93
C GLY A 55 13.35 2.00 7.58
N MET A 56 12.26 1.28 7.84
CA MET A 56 12.09 -0.13 7.51
C MET A 56 11.21 -0.31 6.27
N LEU A 57 11.54 -1.32 5.46
CA LEU A 57 10.73 -1.73 4.32
C LEU A 57 9.67 -2.74 4.79
N VAL A 58 8.40 -2.41 4.59
CA VAL A 58 7.27 -3.24 5.01
C VAL A 58 6.37 -3.50 3.82
N ASP A 59 6.09 -4.79 3.59
CA ASP A 59 5.26 -5.25 2.48
C ASP A 59 3.79 -5.29 2.87
N PHE A 60 2.96 -4.75 1.98
CA PHE A 60 1.50 -4.81 2.04
C PHE A 60 0.92 -5.21 0.70
N THR A 61 -0.39 -5.45 0.67
CA THR A 61 -1.16 -5.70 -0.55
C THR A 61 -1.93 -4.46 -0.98
N ILE A 62 -2.30 -4.40 -2.27
CA ILE A 62 -3.14 -3.32 -2.81
C ILE A 62 -4.53 -3.22 -2.15
N GLU A 63 -5.01 -4.30 -1.52
CA GLU A 63 -6.28 -4.33 -0.78
C GLU A 63 -6.18 -3.57 0.55
N GLU A 64 -4.99 -3.55 1.13
CA GLU A 64 -4.64 -2.81 2.35
C GLU A 64 -4.33 -1.33 2.08
N MET A 65 -4.68 -0.82 0.90
CA MET A 65 -4.48 0.57 0.50
C MET A 65 -5.80 1.27 0.15
N LEU A 66 -5.91 2.58 0.43
CA LEU A 66 -7.05 3.42 0.03
C LEU A 66 -7.00 3.85 -1.44
#